data_AF-A0A1G0GWG4-F1
#
_entry.id   AF-A0A1G0GWG4-F1
#
_cell.length_a   1.000
_cell.length_b   1.000
_cell.length_c   1.000
_cell.angle_alpha   90.00
_cell.angle_beta   90.00
_cell.angle_gamma   90.00
#
_symmetry.space_group_name_H-M   'P 1'
#
loop_
_entity.id
_entity.type
_entity.pdbx_description
1 polymer ?
#
loop_
_entity_poly.entity_id
_entity_poly.type
_entity_poly.pdbx_seq_one_letter_code
_entity_poly.pdbx_strand_id
1 'polypeptide(L)'
;MDTQKPAESQGMRLLRQLFLHGKHIFNMQDVATAATLEKIPHNQLRKILSNLAKHGRALRLRRGLYVSMGLLPEQTNIPPFAISAYLIQPSAISHWSALQYHGLTEQIPQIITASTPSKIVTPSMREKQPQREKIKHAWEIDGVRYEYINVQQKHFFGIEKIWLDEHFQIQITDKERTLLDLFIYPKMFGGIGEAFGILENALATINIQKLVDYAIQYDKKSLAKRLGWALEYFGVTAKQLEPLLKVPSNYYCRLDPSAPALGPCDKRWMIQNNLIKIEPK
;
A
#
# COMPACT_ATOMS: atom_id res chain seq x y z
N MET A 1 49.88 -21.24 16.21
CA MET A 1 49.05 -21.66 15.07
C MET A 1 48.12 -20.50 14.74
N ASP A 2 48.53 -19.69 13.77
CA ASP A 2 47.75 -18.57 13.25
C ASP A 2 46.60 -19.11 12.42
N THR A 3 45.37 -18.98 12.90
CA THR A 3 44.18 -19.30 12.11
C THR A 3 43.99 -18.21 11.06
N GLN A 4 44.53 -18.44 9.85
CA GLN A 4 44.24 -17.61 8.68
C GLN A 4 42.72 -17.59 8.45
N LYS A 5 42.07 -16.45 8.73
CA LYS A 5 40.69 -16.21 8.29
C LYS A 5 40.67 -16.32 6.76
N PRO A 6 39.72 -17.08 6.17
CA PRO A 6 39.60 -17.19 4.72
C PRO A 6 39.39 -15.80 4.12
N ALA A 7 40.07 -15.53 2.98
CA ALA A 7 39.94 -14.26 2.28
C ALA A 7 38.48 -14.00 1.91
N GLU A 8 37.92 -12.90 2.43
CA GLU A 8 36.54 -12.50 2.18
C GLU A 8 36.35 -12.21 0.69
N SER A 9 35.36 -12.85 0.05
CA SER A 9 35.12 -12.65 -1.37
C SER A 9 34.75 -11.20 -1.69
N GLN A 10 35.06 -10.73 -2.91
CA GLN A 10 34.68 -9.37 -3.33
C GLN A 10 33.19 -9.07 -3.14
N GLY A 11 32.33 -10.07 -3.32
CA GLY A 11 30.89 -9.93 -3.10
C GLY A 11 30.53 -9.74 -1.63
N MET A 12 31.20 -10.44 -0.71
CA MET A 12 30.97 -10.28 0.72
C MET A 12 31.48 -8.92 1.22
N ARG A 13 32.66 -8.47 0.76
CA ARG A 13 33.15 -7.12 1.04
C ARG A 13 32.18 -6.03 0.57
N LEU A 14 31.60 -6.20 -0.62
CA LEU A 14 30.60 -5.30 -1.17
C LEU A 14 29.34 -5.25 -0.27
N LEU A 15 28.79 -6.41 0.13
CA LEU A 15 27.63 -6.47 1.02
C LEU A 15 27.92 -5.86 2.39
N ARG A 16 29.11 -6.12 2.95
CA ARG A 16 29.56 -5.52 4.21
C ARG A 16 29.60 -4.00 4.12
N GLN A 17 30.14 -3.44 3.04
CA GLN A 17 30.14 -1.97 2.86
C GLN A 17 28.74 -1.39 2.74
N LEU A 18 27.85 -2.05 2.00
CA LEU A 18 26.44 -1.65 1.93
C LEU A 18 25.81 -1.64 3.33
N PHE A 19 26.00 -2.72 4.10
CA PHE A 19 25.49 -2.84 5.45
C PHE A 19 26.02 -1.76 6.40
N LEU A 20 27.33 -1.47 6.37
CA LEU A 20 27.95 -0.41 7.18
C LEU A 20 27.37 0.99 6.89
N HIS A 21 26.80 1.19 5.70
CA HIS A 21 26.12 2.42 5.30
C HIS A 21 24.58 2.33 5.45
N GLY A 22 24.07 1.33 6.17
CA GLY A 22 22.64 1.12 6.41
C GLY A 22 21.85 0.68 5.17
N LYS A 23 22.51 0.20 4.12
CA LYS A 23 21.89 -0.17 2.84
C LYS A 23 21.49 -1.64 2.82
N HIS A 24 20.40 -1.94 3.49
CA HIS A 24 19.78 -3.28 3.52
C HIS A 24 18.99 -3.59 2.24
N ILE A 25 18.28 -2.58 1.70
CA ILE A 25 17.74 -2.58 0.34
C ILE A 25 18.56 -1.57 -0.46
N PHE A 26 19.09 -2.01 -1.59
CA PHE A 26 20.05 -1.22 -2.37
C PHE A 26 19.81 -1.33 -3.86
N ASN A 27 20.10 -0.22 -4.55
CA ASN A 27 20.04 -0.14 -6.00
C ASN A 27 21.45 -0.18 -6.61
N MET A 28 21.53 -0.11 -7.95
CA MET A 28 22.83 -0.14 -8.64
C MET A 28 23.73 1.07 -8.34
N GLN A 29 23.18 2.22 -7.95
CA GLN A 29 23.95 3.39 -7.53
C GLN A 29 24.60 3.15 -6.16
N ASP A 30 23.85 2.60 -5.20
CA ASP A 30 24.41 2.20 -3.90
C ASP A 30 25.55 1.18 -4.07
N VAL A 31 25.36 0.20 -4.96
CA VAL A 31 26.38 -0.81 -5.30
C VAL A 31 27.61 -0.15 -5.93
N ALA A 32 27.43 0.81 -6.83
CA ALA A 32 28.53 1.52 -7.46
C ALA A 32 29.35 2.31 -6.42
N THR A 33 28.69 3.00 -5.48
CA THR A 33 29.35 3.72 -4.38
C THR A 33 30.17 2.78 -3.49
N ALA A 34 29.56 1.67 -3.06
CA ALA A 34 30.26 0.66 -2.24
C ALA A 34 31.44 0.02 -2.99
N ALA A 35 31.30 -0.21 -4.29
CA ALA A 35 32.36 -0.75 -5.13
C ALA A 35 33.59 0.17 -5.24
N THR A 36 33.37 1.48 -5.35
CA THR A 36 34.47 2.47 -5.37
C THR A 36 35.29 2.41 -4.10
N LEU A 37 34.65 2.29 -2.94
CA LEU A 37 35.32 2.17 -1.63
C LEU A 37 36.17 0.88 -1.54
N GLU A 38 35.65 -0.23 -2.08
CA GLU A 38 36.34 -1.53 -2.10
C GLU A 38 37.31 -1.72 -3.29
N LYS A 39 37.48 -0.68 -4.12
CA LYS A 39 38.30 -0.72 -5.34
C LYS A 39 37.89 -1.88 -6.29
N ILE A 40 36.59 -2.16 -6.37
CA ILE A 40 36.02 -3.20 -7.24
C ILE A 40 35.66 -2.57 -8.60
N PRO A 41 36.16 -3.11 -9.73
CA PRO A 41 35.83 -2.59 -11.06
C PRO A 41 34.34 -2.68 -11.41
N HIS A 42 33.77 -1.60 -11.98
CA HIS A 42 32.34 -1.52 -12.31
C HIS A 42 31.84 -2.62 -13.27
N ASN A 43 32.69 -3.09 -14.18
CA ASN A 43 32.35 -4.16 -15.13
C ASN A 43 32.13 -5.52 -14.44
N GLN A 44 32.62 -5.71 -13.22
CA GLN A 44 32.45 -6.95 -12.45
C GLN A 44 31.15 -6.97 -11.63
N LEU A 45 30.53 -5.81 -11.36
CA LEU A 45 29.42 -5.69 -10.40
C LEU A 45 28.21 -6.55 -10.76
N ARG A 46 27.84 -6.63 -12.04
CA ARG A 46 26.71 -7.47 -12.48
C ARG A 46 26.99 -8.95 -12.22
N LYS A 47 28.22 -9.40 -12.47
CA LYS A 47 28.64 -10.79 -12.22
C LYS A 47 28.69 -11.09 -10.73
N ILE A 48 29.22 -10.15 -9.93
CA ILE A 48 29.26 -10.26 -8.46
C ILE A 48 27.83 -10.37 -7.90
N LEU A 49 26.92 -9.47 -8.26
CA LEU A 49 25.52 -9.52 -7.80
C LEU A 49 24.81 -10.79 -8.25
N SER A 50 25.05 -11.24 -9.49
CA SER A 50 24.49 -12.51 -9.98
C SER A 50 24.97 -13.71 -9.17
N ASN A 51 26.26 -13.74 -8.80
CA ASN A 51 26.82 -14.80 -7.96
C ASN A 51 26.28 -14.73 -6.53
N LEU A 52 26.19 -13.53 -5.94
CA LEU A 52 25.58 -13.33 -4.62
C LEU A 52 24.13 -13.83 -4.60
N ALA A 53 23.36 -13.52 -5.63
CA ALA A 53 21.99 -14.02 -5.75
C ALA A 53 21.91 -15.53 -5.92
N LYS A 54 22.77 -16.10 -6.77
CA LYS A 54 22.85 -17.56 -6.97
C LYS A 54 23.18 -18.31 -5.67
N HIS A 55 23.96 -17.70 -4.79
CA HIS A 55 24.36 -18.27 -3.50
C HIS A 55 23.50 -17.81 -2.31
N GLY A 56 22.33 -17.21 -2.56
CA GLY A 56 21.41 -16.81 -1.50
C GLY A 56 21.93 -15.71 -0.57
N ARG A 57 22.93 -14.93 -1.00
CA ARG A 57 23.50 -13.80 -0.23
C ARG A 57 22.84 -12.47 -0.53
N ALA A 58 22.12 -12.39 -1.66
CA ALA A 58 21.29 -11.25 -2.01
C ALA A 58 20.04 -11.74 -2.73
N LEU A 59 18.88 -11.13 -2.50
CA LEU A 59 17.67 -11.42 -3.26
C LEU A 59 17.36 -10.23 -4.17
N ARG A 60 17.07 -10.52 -5.44
CA ARG A 60 16.73 -9.48 -6.42
C ARG A 60 15.23 -9.21 -6.36
N LEU A 61 14.85 -8.02 -5.89
CA LEU A 61 13.45 -7.60 -5.78
C LEU A 61 12.87 -7.20 -7.15
N ARG A 62 13.65 -6.45 -7.95
CA ARG A 62 13.34 -6.14 -9.36
C ARG A 62 14.61 -5.81 -10.13
N ARG A 63 14.52 -5.41 -11.40
CA ARG A 63 15.72 -4.98 -12.16
C ARG A 63 16.38 -3.79 -11.46
N GLY A 64 17.61 -4.02 -10.99
CA GLY A 64 18.45 -2.99 -10.38
C GLY A 64 18.14 -2.69 -8.92
N LEU A 65 17.31 -3.51 -8.25
CA LEU A 65 16.98 -3.38 -6.82
C LEU A 65 17.14 -4.75 -6.14
N TYR A 66 17.87 -4.76 -5.04
CA TYR A 66 18.24 -5.96 -4.32
C TYR A 66 18.09 -5.75 -2.81
N VAL A 67 17.94 -6.85 -2.09
CA VAL A 67 18.06 -6.93 -0.64
C VAL A 67 19.28 -7.77 -0.29
N SER A 68 20.04 -7.36 0.72
CA SER A 68 21.05 -8.22 1.34
C SER A 68 20.37 -9.28 2.20
N MET A 69 20.67 -10.56 1.93
CA MET A 69 20.22 -11.63 2.81
C MET A 69 21.15 -11.71 4.02
N GLY A 70 20.61 -11.97 5.21
CA GLY A 70 21.40 -12.15 6.41
C GLY A 70 22.35 -13.35 6.33
N LEU A 71 23.16 -13.56 7.38
CA LEU A 71 24.06 -14.71 7.48
C LEU A 71 23.32 -16.07 7.44
N LEU A 72 22.03 -16.07 7.82
CA LEU A 72 21.12 -17.21 7.75
C LEU A 72 20.29 -17.17 6.44
N PRO A 73 20.33 -18.21 5.59
CA PRO A 73 19.69 -18.21 4.26
C PRO A 73 18.16 -18.15 4.26
N GLU A 74 17.49 -18.51 5.36
CA GLU A 74 16.06 -18.85 5.35
C GLU A 74 15.11 -17.76 5.84
N GLN A 75 15.58 -16.55 6.15
CA GLN A 75 14.71 -15.42 6.48
C GLN A 75 15.23 -14.14 5.86
N THR A 76 14.44 -13.54 4.96
CA THR A 76 14.59 -12.13 4.65
C THR A 76 14.18 -11.35 5.89
N ASN A 77 15.13 -10.90 6.73
CA ASN A 77 14.86 -10.12 7.94
C ASN A 77 14.26 -8.72 7.68
N ILE A 78 13.92 -8.41 6.42
CA ILE A 78 13.36 -7.11 6.07
C ILE A 78 11.83 -7.17 6.19
N PRO A 79 11.23 -6.25 6.95
CA PRO A 79 9.77 -6.14 7.05
C PRO A 79 9.12 -6.04 5.65
N PRO A 80 8.02 -6.76 5.37
CA PRO A 80 7.35 -6.68 4.06
C PRO A 80 6.96 -5.25 3.65
N PHE A 81 6.58 -4.39 4.60
CA PHE A 81 6.28 -2.99 4.31
C PHE A 81 7.51 -2.21 3.80
N ALA A 82 8.72 -2.53 4.27
CA ALA A 82 9.94 -1.95 3.74
C ALA A 82 10.19 -2.40 2.30
N ILE A 83 10.03 -3.69 2.00
CA ILE A 83 10.13 -4.18 0.60
C ILE A 83 9.16 -3.42 -0.31
N SER A 84 7.90 -3.29 0.11
CA SER A 84 6.88 -2.55 -0.65
C SER A 84 7.25 -1.08 -0.89
N ALA A 85 7.74 -0.38 0.13
CA ALA A 85 8.10 1.04 0.01
C ALA A 85 9.29 1.29 -0.94
N TYR A 86 10.16 0.30 -1.17
CA TYR A 86 11.33 0.44 -2.06
C TYR A 86 11.09 -0.12 -3.47
N LEU A 87 10.14 -1.05 -3.61
CA LEU A 87 9.75 -1.63 -4.89
C LEU A 87 9.20 -0.56 -5.86
N ILE A 88 8.38 0.37 -5.37
CA ILE A 88 7.88 1.52 -6.13
C ILE A 88 8.04 2.80 -5.31
N GLN A 89 8.56 3.85 -5.94
CA GLN A 89 8.70 5.16 -5.31
C GLN A 89 8.28 6.28 -6.29
N PRO A 90 7.52 7.29 -5.84
CA PRO A 90 6.89 7.39 -4.50
C PRO A 90 5.77 6.35 -4.31
N SER A 91 5.65 5.82 -3.09
CA SER A 91 4.52 5.00 -2.66
C SER A 91 4.26 5.15 -1.16
N ALA A 92 3.06 4.79 -0.73
CA ALA A 92 2.68 4.71 0.68
C ALA A 92 1.87 3.44 0.92
N ILE A 93 2.17 2.70 1.98
CA ILE A 93 1.36 1.56 2.44
C ILE A 93 -0.08 2.04 2.65
N SER A 94 -1.05 1.30 2.13
CA SER A 94 -2.44 1.76 2.10
C SER A 94 -3.42 0.59 2.01
N HIS A 95 -4.72 0.86 1.99
CA HIS A 95 -5.79 -0.15 1.87
C HIS A 95 -5.66 -1.25 2.94
N TRP A 96 -5.71 -2.54 2.56
CA TRP A 96 -5.68 -3.68 3.48
C TRP A 96 -4.49 -3.64 4.46
N SER A 97 -3.30 -3.34 3.96
CA SER A 97 -2.12 -3.22 4.82
C SER A 97 -2.20 -2.08 5.82
N ALA A 98 -2.78 -0.94 5.44
CA ALA A 98 -2.98 0.16 6.39
C ALA A 98 -4.13 -0.12 7.36
N LEU A 99 -5.20 -0.78 6.93
CA LEU A 99 -6.28 -1.24 7.83
C LEU A 99 -5.72 -2.13 8.92
N GLN A 100 -4.90 -3.11 8.53
CA GLN A 100 -4.26 -4.02 9.47
C GLN A 100 -3.33 -3.26 10.43
N TYR A 101 -2.47 -2.38 9.91
CA TYR A 101 -1.54 -1.61 10.74
C TYR A 101 -2.27 -0.74 11.77
N HIS A 102 -3.37 -0.10 11.38
CA HIS A 102 -4.15 0.77 12.26
C HIS A 102 -5.12 0.03 13.19
N GLY A 103 -5.14 -1.32 13.15
CA GLY A 103 -6.07 -2.12 13.94
C GLY A 103 -7.54 -1.93 13.54
N LEU A 104 -7.80 -1.55 12.29
CA LEU A 104 -9.14 -1.34 11.75
C LEU A 104 -9.77 -2.62 11.18
N THR A 105 -9.02 -3.71 11.13
CA THR A 105 -9.50 -5.03 10.73
C THR A 105 -8.77 -6.11 11.51
N GLU A 106 -9.49 -7.17 11.89
CA GLU A 106 -8.92 -8.38 12.47
C GLU A 106 -8.43 -9.38 11.41
N GLN A 107 -8.81 -9.14 10.15
CA GLN A 107 -8.36 -9.97 9.04
C GLN A 107 -6.86 -9.78 8.84
N ILE A 108 -6.13 -10.88 8.68
CA ILE A 108 -4.71 -10.86 8.34
C ILE A 108 -4.60 -11.04 6.83
N PRO A 109 -4.45 -9.96 6.03
CA PRO A 109 -4.38 -10.06 4.59
C PRO A 109 -3.02 -10.67 4.20
N GLN A 110 -3.01 -11.67 3.34
CA GLN A 110 -1.76 -12.28 2.82
C GLN A 110 -1.11 -11.45 1.70
N ILE A 111 -1.43 -10.16 1.64
CA ILE A 111 -1.10 -9.25 0.55
C ILE A 111 -0.67 -7.92 1.15
N ILE A 112 0.43 -7.39 0.63
CA ILE A 112 0.90 -6.05 0.95
C ILE A 112 0.37 -5.07 -0.10
N THR A 113 -0.47 -4.12 0.31
CA THR A 113 -1.03 -3.08 -0.55
C THR A 113 -0.39 -1.72 -0.31
N ALA A 114 -0.12 -1.00 -1.40
CA ALA A 114 0.36 0.38 -1.35
C ALA A 114 -0.26 1.24 -2.46
N SER A 115 -0.39 2.54 -2.21
CA SER A 115 -0.83 3.53 -3.20
C SER A 115 0.38 4.19 -3.82
N THR A 116 0.32 4.51 -5.10
CA THR A 116 1.36 5.26 -5.80
C THR A 116 0.76 6.19 -6.86
N PRO A 117 1.24 7.44 -6.98
CA PRO A 117 0.84 8.29 -8.09
C PRO A 117 1.59 7.96 -9.39
N SER A 118 2.65 7.15 -9.33
CA SER A 118 3.44 6.76 -10.49
C SER A 118 2.73 5.69 -11.31
N LYS A 119 2.96 5.70 -12.63
CA LYS A 119 2.49 4.63 -13.51
C LYS A 119 3.12 3.31 -13.07
N ILE A 120 2.27 2.33 -12.76
CA ILE A 120 2.71 0.99 -12.37
C ILE A 120 3.03 0.20 -13.63
N VAL A 121 4.24 -0.38 -13.67
CA VAL A 121 4.61 -1.37 -14.69
C VAL A 121 5.07 -2.62 -13.95
N THR A 122 4.24 -3.65 -13.90
CA THR A 122 4.59 -4.92 -13.26
C THR A 122 5.23 -5.89 -14.25
N PRO A 123 5.93 -6.93 -13.77
CA PRO A 123 6.42 -8.00 -14.62
C PRO A 123 5.29 -8.69 -15.43
N SER A 124 4.12 -8.89 -14.82
CA SER A 124 2.95 -9.51 -15.46
C SER A 124 2.33 -8.69 -16.58
N MET A 125 2.60 -7.39 -16.68
CA MET A 125 2.19 -6.56 -17.84
C MET A 125 3.00 -6.86 -19.12
N ARG A 126 4.13 -7.57 -19.02
CA ARG A 126 4.98 -7.92 -20.16
C ARG A 126 4.73 -9.32 -20.70
N GLU A 127 3.95 -10.13 -19.99
CA GLU A 127 3.55 -11.46 -20.43
C GLU A 127 2.22 -11.35 -21.17
N LYS A 128 2.10 -12.01 -22.33
CA LYS A 128 0.84 -12.11 -23.08
C LYS A 128 -0.12 -13.02 -22.31
N GLN A 129 -0.81 -12.50 -21.30
CA GLN A 129 -1.82 -13.28 -20.58
C GLN A 129 -3.10 -13.41 -21.42
N PRO A 130 -3.74 -14.60 -21.46
CA PRO A 130 -5.04 -14.78 -22.08
C PRO A 130 -6.10 -13.92 -21.36
N GLN A 131 -6.99 -13.27 -22.13
CA GLN A 131 -7.98 -12.27 -21.69
C GLN A 131 -8.93 -12.69 -20.53
N ARG A 132 -8.90 -13.95 -20.09
CA ARG A 132 -9.87 -14.51 -19.13
C ARG A 132 -9.44 -14.41 -17.66
N GLU A 133 -8.16 -14.17 -17.37
CA GLU A 133 -7.68 -14.00 -15.99
C GLU A 133 -7.06 -12.62 -15.83
N LYS A 134 -7.87 -11.62 -15.47
CA LYS A 134 -7.37 -10.30 -15.05
C LYS A 134 -6.77 -10.42 -13.64
N ILE A 135 -5.73 -11.23 -13.47
CA ILE A 135 -4.98 -11.26 -12.22
C ILE A 135 -4.40 -9.86 -12.04
N LYS A 136 -4.72 -9.22 -10.91
CA LYS A 136 -4.13 -7.92 -10.58
C LYS A 136 -2.61 -8.07 -10.65
N HIS A 137 -2.01 -7.16 -11.39
CA HIS A 137 -0.58 -7.05 -11.55
C HIS A 137 0.12 -6.90 -10.19
N ALA A 138 0.89 -7.91 -9.78
CA ALA A 138 1.57 -7.97 -8.49
C ALA A 138 3.05 -8.37 -8.65
N TRP A 139 3.85 -8.05 -7.63
CA TRP A 139 5.15 -8.70 -7.42
C TRP A 139 4.96 -9.83 -6.41
N GLU A 140 5.60 -10.97 -6.65
CA GLU A 140 5.69 -12.07 -5.69
C GLU A 140 7.15 -12.23 -5.30
N ILE A 141 7.44 -12.02 -4.01
CA ILE A 141 8.79 -12.04 -3.46
C ILE A 141 8.72 -12.83 -2.15
N ASP A 142 9.45 -13.93 -2.09
CA ASP A 142 9.54 -14.77 -0.88
C ASP A 142 8.17 -15.22 -0.35
N GLY A 143 7.27 -15.61 -1.27
CA GLY A 143 5.89 -16.02 -0.94
C GLY A 143 4.94 -14.88 -0.55
N VAL A 144 5.41 -13.62 -0.53
CA VAL A 144 4.59 -12.44 -0.23
C VAL A 144 4.17 -11.74 -1.53
N ARG A 145 2.88 -11.43 -1.64
CA ARG A 145 2.30 -10.73 -2.78
C ARG A 145 2.20 -9.23 -2.52
N TYR A 146 2.72 -8.42 -3.44
CA TYR A 146 2.74 -6.96 -3.36
C TYR A 146 1.88 -6.36 -4.47
N GLU A 147 0.84 -5.63 -4.09
CA GLU A 147 -0.06 -4.96 -5.03
C GLU A 147 -0.02 -3.44 -4.85
N TYR A 148 -0.05 -2.74 -5.98
CA TYR A 148 -0.06 -1.28 -5.99
C TYR A 148 -1.33 -0.75 -6.62
N ILE A 149 -1.90 0.25 -5.97
CA ILE A 149 -3.06 1.00 -6.43
C ILE A 149 -2.55 2.30 -7.03
N ASN A 150 -2.76 2.48 -8.34
CA ASN A 150 -2.45 3.76 -8.97
C ASN A 150 -3.49 4.80 -8.55
N VAL A 151 -3.04 5.91 -7.99
CA VAL A 151 -3.87 7.05 -7.61
C VAL A 151 -3.46 8.29 -8.40
N GLN A 152 -4.34 9.27 -8.51
CA GLN A 152 -3.95 10.55 -9.08
C GLN A 152 -3.02 11.28 -8.11
N GLN A 153 -2.10 12.11 -8.61
CA GLN A 153 -1.20 12.88 -7.75
C GLN A 153 -1.97 13.70 -6.70
N LYS A 154 -3.10 14.31 -7.07
CA LYS A 154 -3.96 15.07 -6.15
C LYS A 154 -4.67 14.22 -5.08
N HIS A 155 -4.70 12.90 -5.25
CA HIS A 155 -5.30 11.95 -4.30
C HIS A 155 -4.24 11.24 -3.44
N PHE A 156 -2.95 11.56 -3.61
CA PHE A 156 -1.85 11.00 -2.83
C PHE A 156 -1.54 11.91 -1.64
N PHE A 157 -2.42 11.88 -0.62
CA PHE A 157 -2.35 12.68 0.60
C PHE A 157 -2.81 11.86 1.82
N GLY A 158 -2.74 12.45 3.02
CA GLY A 158 -3.08 11.75 4.27
C GLY A 158 -2.07 10.66 4.56
N ILE A 159 -0.78 11.00 4.38
CA ILE A 159 0.34 10.10 4.49
C ILE A 159 1.19 10.55 5.65
N GLU A 160 1.51 9.61 6.53
CA GLU A 160 2.42 9.78 7.65
C GLU A 160 3.64 8.86 7.49
N LYS A 161 4.67 9.11 8.31
CA LYS A 161 5.88 8.31 8.34
C LYS A 161 5.91 7.49 9.62
N ILE A 162 6.19 6.20 9.48
CA ILE A 162 6.33 5.28 10.61
C ILE A 162 7.69 4.58 10.54
N TRP A 163 8.25 4.31 11.71
CA TRP A 163 9.42 3.43 11.83
C TRP A 163 8.92 1.99 11.99
N LEU A 164 9.38 1.10 11.12
CA LEU A 164 9.12 -0.35 11.25
C LEU A 164 10.12 -0.98 12.22
N ASP A 165 11.35 -0.49 12.18
CA ASP A 165 12.47 -0.86 13.03
C ASP A 165 13.51 0.27 13.01
N GLU A 166 14.72 0.03 13.52
CA GLU A 166 15.83 0.99 13.55
C GLU A 166 16.42 1.34 12.16
N HIS A 167 16.05 0.63 11.11
CA HIS A 167 16.61 0.77 9.76
C HIS A 167 15.61 1.33 8.75
N PHE A 168 14.32 1.04 8.89
CA PHE A 168 13.30 1.37 7.91
C PHE A 168 12.27 2.34 8.45
N GLN A 169 12.28 3.55 7.87
CA GLN A 169 11.16 4.48 7.93
C GLN A 169 10.39 4.42 6.61
N ILE A 170 9.07 4.19 6.68
CA ILE A 170 8.21 4.09 5.49
C ILE A 170 7.05 5.08 5.56
N GLN A 171 6.40 5.27 4.42
CA GLN A 171 5.18 6.08 4.30
C GLN A 171 3.94 5.17 4.35
N ILE A 172 2.93 5.58 5.11
CA ILE A 172 1.65 4.87 5.24
C ILE A 172 0.50 5.87 5.23
N THR A 173 -0.67 5.50 4.70
CA THR A 173 -1.87 6.32 4.85
C THR A 173 -2.29 6.35 6.31
N ASP A 174 -2.57 7.52 6.84
CA ASP A 174 -3.06 7.64 8.22
C ASP A 174 -4.45 7.00 8.39
N LYS A 175 -4.92 6.92 9.64
CA LYS A 175 -6.17 6.23 9.97
C LYS A 175 -7.37 6.80 9.22
N GLU A 176 -7.53 8.13 9.17
CA GLU A 176 -8.66 8.76 8.48
C GLU A 176 -8.60 8.58 6.96
N ARG A 177 -7.42 8.68 6.35
CA ARG A 177 -7.24 8.43 4.92
C ARG A 177 -7.52 6.97 4.57
N THR A 178 -7.10 6.05 5.43
CA THR A 178 -7.35 4.60 5.28
C THR A 178 -8.85 4.30 5.35
N LEU A 179 -9.57 4.91 6.30
CA LEU A 179 -11.03 4.79 6.36
C LEU A 179 -11.71 5.38 5.12
N LEU A 180 -11.21 6.50 4.61
CA LEU A 180 -11.76 7.10 3.40
C LEU A 180 -11.62 6.16 2.18
N ASP A 181 -10.52 5.40 2.09
CA ASP A 181 -10.28 4.43 1.02
C ASP A 181 -11.37 3.33 0.99
N LEU A 182 -11.95 2.95 2.13
CA LEU A 182 -13.09 2.01 2.19
C LEU A 182 -14.30 2.51 1.39
N PHE A 183 -14.56 3.81 1.44
CA PHE A 183 -15.68 4.42 0.72
C PHE A 183 -15.33 4.74 -0.73
N ILE A 184 -14.05 4.98 -1.04
CA ILE A 184 -13.58 5.18 -2.41
C ILE A 184 -13.64 3.87 -3.20
N TYR A 185 -13.13 2.77 -2.62
CA TYR A 185 -12.98 1.47 -3.28
C TYR A 185 -13.69 0.33 -2.52
N PRO A 186 -15.01 0.41 -2.24
CA PRO A 186 -15.70 -0.55 -1.37
C PRO A 186 -15.56 -2.01 -1.85
N LYS A 187 -15.56 -2.24 -3.17
CA LYS A 187 -15.36 -3.57 -3.76
C LYS A 187 -14.02 -4.22 -3.38
N MET A 188 -12.99 -3.43 -3.06
CA MET A 188 -11.70 -3.95 -2.64
C MET A 188 -11.75 -4.56 -1.23
N PHE A 189 -12.71 -4.11 -0.43
CA PHE A 189 -12.87 -4.46 0.98
C PHE A 189 -14.08 -5.37 1.24
N GLY A 190 -14.55 -6.10 0.23
CA GLY A 190 -15.73 -6.96 0.38
C GLY A 190 -17.08 -6.26 0.24
N GLY A 191 -17.12 -4.93 0.03
CA GLY A 191 -18.32 -4.16 -0.24
C GLY A 191 -18.49 -2.95 0.66
N ILE A 192 -19.57 -2.19 0.46
CA ILE A 192 -19.85 -1.01 1.30
C ILE A 192 -20.29 -1.41 2.72
N GLY A 193 -20.85 -2.61 2.91
CA GLY A 193 -21.23 -3.13 4.23
C GLY A 193 -20.02 -3.25 5.16
N GLU A 194 -18.89 -3.76 4.65
CA GLU A 194 -17.63 -3.81 5.42
C GLU A 194 -17.14 -2.41 5.78
N ALA A 195 -17.21 -1.47 4.83
CA ALA A 195 -16.85 -0.08 5.07
C ALA A 195 -17.66 0.54 6.24
N PHE A 196 -18.93 0.17 6.36
CA PHE A 196 -19.80 0.64 7.44
C PHE A 196 -19.42 0.02 8.79
N GLY A 197 -19.24 -1.30 8.84
CA GLY A 197 -18.84 -1.98 10.08
C GLY A 197 -17.48 -1.49 10.59
N ILE A 198 -16.50 -1.30 9.70
CA ILE A 198 -15.20 -0.74 10.08
C ILE A 198 -15.34 0.72 10.54
N LEU A 199 -16.14 1.53 9.85
CA LEU A 199 -16.37 2.92 10.25
C LEU A 199 -16.97 2.97 11.67
N GLU A 200 -18.05 2.23 11.92
CA GLU A 200 -18.75 2.16 13.21
C GLU A 200 -17.79 1.86 14.36
N ASN A 201 -16.98 0.81 14.21
CA ASN A 201 -15.98 0.41 15.20
C ASN A 201 -14.89 1.47 15.40
N ALA A 202 -14.55 2.21 14.34
CA ALA A 202 -13.48 3.19 14.37
C ALA A 202 -13.90 4.57 14.94
N LEU A 203 -15.22 4.88 15.01
CA LEU A 203 -15.74 6.22 15.34
C LEU A 203 -15.16 6.80 16.63
N ALA A 204 -14.95 5.98 17.65
CA ALA A 204 -14.41 6.42 18.94
C ALA A 204 -12.93 6.79 18.90
N THR A 205 -12.19 6.37 17.86
CA THR A 205 -10.71 6.48 17.81
C THR A 205 -10.19 7.35 16.68
N ILE A 206 -11.09 7.93 15.88
CA ILE A 206 -10.74 8.70 14.68
C ILE A 206 -11.06 10.18 14.87
N ASN A 207 -10.33 11.03 14.14
CA ASN A 207 -10.69 12.43 14.03
C ASN A 207 -11.73 12.62 12.91
N ILE A 208 -12.99 12.75 13.31
CA ILE A 208 -14.12 12.94 12.38
C ILE A 208 -13.93 14.17 11.49
N GLN A 209 -13.43 15.29 12.04
CA GLN A 209 -13.25 16.51 11.26
C GLN A 209 -12.20 16.30 10.16
N LYS A 210 -11.09 15.64 10.50
CA LYS A 210 -10.03 15.31 9.53
C LYS A 210 -10.54 14.36 8.42
N LEU A 211 -11.36 13.38 8.77
CA LEU A 211 -12.00 12.49 7.79
C LEU A 211 -12.95 13.27 6.84
N VAL A 212 -13.73 14.21 7.37
CA VAL A 212 -14.56 15.12 6.58
C VAL A 212 -13.72 15.98 5.64
N ASP A 213 -12.64 16.58 6.15
CA ASP A 213 -11.74 17.43 5.37
C ASP A 213 -11.09 16.63 4.23
N TYR A 214 -10.71 15.37 4.48
CA TYR A 214 -10.18 14.47 3.46
C TYR A 214 -11.21 14.11 2.39
N ALA A 215 -12.47 13.91 2.74
CA ALA A 215 -13.52 13.65 1.76
C ALA A 215 -13.80 14.88 0.87
N ILE A 216 -13.72 16.09 1.43
CA ILE A 216 -13.78 17.35 0.67
C ILE A 216 -12.56 17.48 -0.24
N GLN A 217 -11.35 17.28 0.29
CA GLN A 217 -10.09 17.35 -0.47
C GLN A 217 -10.05 16.35 -1.63
N TYR A 218 -10.63 15.15 -1.45
CA TYR A 218 -10.70 14.13 -2.50
C TYR A 218 -11.61 14.54 -3.68
N ASP A 219 -12.51 15.51 -3.47
CA ASP A 219 -13.30 16.15 -4.53
C ASP A 219 -14.12 15.14 -5.37
N LYS A 220 -14.86 14.28 -4.68
CA LYS A 220 -15.83 13.36 -5.30
C LYS A 220 -17.19 13.47 -4.61
N LYS A 221 -18.19 13.97 -5.34
CA LYS A 221 -19.57 14.14 -4.87
C LYS A 221 -20.13 12.85 -4.27
N SER A 222 -20.04 11.74 -5.00
CA SER A 222 -20.56 10.45 -4.54
C SER A 222 -19.83 9.88 -3.33
N LEU A 223 -18.56 10.24 -3.11
CA LEU A 223 -17.83 9.89 -1.90
C LEU A 223 -18.33 10.72 -0.73
N ALA A 224 -18.36 12.04 -0.88
CA ALA A 224 -18.81 12.96 0.16
C ALA A 224 -20.24 12.64 0.62
N LYS A 225 -21.15 12.33 -0.31
CA LYS A 225 -22.53 11.97 0.01
C LYS A 225 -22.64 10.63 0.76
N ARG A 226 -21.93 9.60 0.30
CA ARG A 226 -21.96 8.28 0.95
C ARG A 226 -21.37 8.32 2.35
N LEU A 227 -20.21 8.98 2.50
CA LEU A 227 -19.54 9.10 3.78
C LEU A 227 -20.37 9.94 4.75
N GLY A 228 -20.91 11.08 4.30
CA GLY A 228 -21.72 11.93 5.14
C GLY A 228 -23.01 11.24 5.61
N TRP A 229 -23.69 10.51 4.72
CA TRP A 229 -24.84 9.67 5.09
C TRP A 229 -24.45 8.62 6.14
N ALA A 230 -23.33 7.92 5.96
CA ALA A 230 -22.88 6.89 6.89
C ALA A 230 -22.51 7.46 8.27
N LEU A 231 -21.80 8.58 8.32
CA LEU A 231 -21.47 9.26 9.57
C LEU A 231 -22.74 9.73 10.31
N GLU A 232 -23.72 10.29 9.59
CA GLU A 232 -25.00 10.70 10.20
C GLU A 232 -25.79 9.49 10.73
N TYR A 233 -25.79 8.38 9.98
CA TYR A 233 -26.43 7.13 10.40
C TYR A 233 -25.87 6.62 11.74
N PHE A 234 -24.56 6.74 11.96
CA PHE A 234 -23.91 6.38 13.22
C PHE A 234 -23.88 7.51 14.28
N GLY A 235 -24.70 8.55 14.12
CA GLY A 235 -24.92 9.56 15.16
C GLY A 235 -23.91 10.71 15.19
N VAL A 236 -23.06 10.87 14.17
CA VAL A 236 -22.21 12.07 14.07
C VAL A 236 -23.07 13.30 13.85
N THR A 237 -22.80 14.37 14.60
CA THR A 237 -23.64 15.56 14.60
C THR A 237 -23.70 16.26 13.25
N ALA A 238 -24.87 16.77 12.88
CA ALA A 238 -25.06 17.49 11.62
C ALA A 238 -24.10 18.69 11.44
N LYS A 239 -23.67 19.33 12.54
CA LYS A 239 -22.69 20.43 12.52
C LYS A 239 -21.35 20.00 11.93
N GLN A 240 -20.84 18.82 12.30
CA GLN A 240 -19.58 18.29 11.77
C GLN A 240 -19.71 17.86 10.30
N LEU A 241 -20.93 17.50 9.88
CA LEU A 241 -21.23 16.98 8.55
C LEU A 241 -21.65 18.07 7.55
N GLU A 242 -21.85 19.30 8.02
CA GLU A 242 -22.26 20.45 7.20
C GLU A 242 -21.38 20.65 5.94
N PRO A 243 -20.04 20.50 6.00
CA PRO A 243 -19.22 20.59 4.79
C PRO A 243 -19.60 19.56 3.72
N LEU A 244 -19.88 18.31 4.10
CA LEU A 244 -20.27 17.23 3.17
C LEU A 244 -21.69 17.44 2.63
N LEU A 245 -22.61 17.95 3.45
CA LEU A 245 -23.96 18.31 3.02
C LEU A 245 -23.93 19.39 1.94
N LYS A 246 -23.07 20.41 2.09
CA LYS A 246 -22.93 21.52 1.14
C LYS A 246 -22.35 21.13 -0.22
N VAL A 247 -21.71 19.96 -0.35
CA VAL A 247 -21.21 19.49 -1.65
C VAL A 247 -22.38 19.33 -2.63
N PRO A 248 -22.42 20.06 -3.76
CA PRO A 248 -23.59 20.07 -4.64
C PRO A 248 -23.70 18.78 -5.46
N SER A 249 -24.86 18.12 -5.42
CA SER A 249 -25.20 16.99 -6.28
C SER A 249 -26.54 17.23 -6.96
N ASN A 250 -26.60 16.92 -8.26
CA ASN A 250 -27.81 16.99 -9.09
C ASN A 250 -28.43 15.61 -9.37
N TYR A 251 -27.88 14.55 -8.78
CA TYR A 251 -28.39 13.19 -8.90
C TYR A 251 -28.23 12.43 -7.59
N TYR A 252 -29.04 11.39 -7.41
CA TYR A 252 -28.91 10.45 -6.30
C TYR A 252 -27.72 9.52 -6.55
N CYS A 253 -26.76 9.53 -5.64
CA CYS A 253 -25.65 8.58 -5.62
C CYS A 253 -26.12 7.27 -4.96
N ARG A 254 -25.73 6.12 -5.49
CA ARG A 254 -25.97 4.84 -4.80
C ARG A 254 -25.17 4.80 -3.51
N LEU A 255 -25.72 4.22 -2.45
CA LEU A 255 -24.99 3.97 -1.22
C LEU A 255 -23.94 2.88 -1.43
N ASP A 256 -24.32 1.76 -2.05
CA ASP A 256 -23.43 0.74 -2.57
C ASP A 256 -23.22 0.92 -4.09
N PRO A 257 -22.02 1.32 -4.56
CA PRO A 257 -21.74 1.42 -5.99
C PRO A 257 -21.76 0.07 -6.73
N SER A 258 -21.66 -1.04 -6.00
CA SER A 258 -21.64 -2.39 -6.55
C SER A 258 -23.03 -3.00 -6.76
N ALA A 259 -24.04 -2.51 -6.03
CA ALA A 259 -25.40 -3.03 -6.08
C ALA A 259 -26.28 -2.32 -7.14
N PRO A 260 -27.41 -2.92 -7.54
CA PRO A 260 -28.41 -2.29 -8.39
C PRO A 260 -28.92 -0.96 -7.83
N ALA A 261 -29.43 -0.09 -8.71
CA ALA A 261 -30.02 1.21 -8.33
C ALA A 261 -31.46 1.06 -7.83
N LEU A 262 -31.67 0.28 -6.76
CA LEU A 262 -32.99 -0.04 -6.22
C LEU A 262 -33.05 0.33 -4.74
N GLY A 263 -34.19 0.85 -4.27
CA GLY A 263 -34.37 1.26 -2.88
C GLY A 263 -34.73 2.75 -2.71
N PRO A 264 -35.02 3.17 -1.47
CA PRO A 264 -35.50 4.52 -1.17
C PRO A 264 -34.42 5.59 -1.37
N CYS A 265 -34.88 6.81 -1.68
CA CYS A 265 -34.01 7.95 -1.91
C CYS A 265 -34.06 8.93 -0.72
N ASP A 266 -32.90 9.20 -0.14
CA ASP A 266 -32.66 10.29 0.81
C ASP A 266 -32.30 11.56 0.05
N LYS A 267 -33.24 12.51 -0.01
CA LYS A 267 -33.06 13.80 -0.70
C LYS A 267 -32.06 14.72 -0.01
N ARG A 268 -31.89 14.63 1.32
CA ARG A 268 -30.97 15.48 2.07
C ARG A 268 -29.52 15.16 1.70
N TRP A 269 -29.20 13.88 1.63
CA TRP A 269 -27.87 13.41 1.22
C TRP A 269 -27.72 13.18 -0.27
N MET A 270 -28.81 13.24 -1.04
CA MET A 270 -28.84 12.81 -2.44
C MET A 270 -28.29 11.38 -2.57
N ILE A 271 -28.75 10.47 -1.70
CA ILE A 271 -28.36 9.07 -1.65
C ILE A 271 -29.55 8.18 -1.99
N GLN A 272 -29.35 7.19 -2.84
CA GLN A 272 -30.26 6.06 -2.97
C GLN A 272 -29.74 4.93 -2.07
N ASN A 273 -30.48 4.62 -1.01
CA ASN A 273 -30.14 3.53 -0.11
C ASN A 273 -30.49 2.19 -0.78
N ASN A 274 -29.48 1.58 -1.39
CA ASN A 274 -29.58 0.33 -2.16
C ASN A 274 -28.92 -0.86 -1.45
N LEU A 275 -28.95 -0.88 -0.12
CA LEU A 275 -28.47 -2.00 0.69
C LEU A 275 -29.47 -3.16 0.76
N ILE A 276 -30.73 -2.91 0.40
CA ILE A 276 -31.77 -3.96 0.40
C ILE A 276 -31.54 -4.86 -0.81
N LYS A 277 -31.14 -6.11 -0.56
CA LYS A 277 -31.18 -7.18 -1.56
C LYS A 277 -32.64 -7.49 -1.85
N ILE A 278 -33.10 -7.20 -3.06
CA ILE A 278 -34.35 -7.78 -3.56
C ILE A 278 -34.01 -9.24 -3.85
N GLU A 279 -34.57 -10.17 -3.08
CA GLU A 279 -34.56 -11.58 -3.45
C GLU A 279 -35.20 -11.73 -4.83
N PRO A 280 -34.59 -12.49 -5.75
CA PRO A 280 -35.21 -12.75 -7.04
C PRO A 280 -36.54 -13.47 -6.80
N LYS A 281 -37.62 -12.92 -7.37
CA LYS A 281 -38.92 -13.60 -7.50
C LYS A 281 -38.80 -14.88 -8.32
#